data_AF-A0A960HL15-F1
#
_entry.id   AF-A0A960HL15-F1
#
_cell.length_a   1.000
_cell.length_b   1.000
_cell.length_c   1.000
_cell.angle_alpha   90.00
_cell.angle_beta   90.00
_cell.angle_gamma   90.00
#
_symmetry.space_group_name_H-M   'P 1'
#
loop_
_entity.id
_entity.type
_entity.pdbx_description
1 polymer ?
#
loop_
_entity_poly.entity_id
_entity_poly.type
_entity_poly.pdbx_seq_one_letter_code
_entity_poly.pdbx_strand_id
1 'polypeptide(L)'
;RAARECGDETRMTCPVCEEVNVVLVSYVFGPRLPAFGRCITSKAELRKIARRSGTFSCYVVEVCPSCSWNHLARTFLLNPARSDAAAR
;
A
#
# COMPACT_ATOMS: atom_id res chain seq x y z
N ARG A 1 13.16 -4.32 -5.03
CA ARG A 1 13.53 -4.22 -3.60
C ARG A 1 12.27 -4.14 -2.72
N ALA A 2 11.43 -3.11 -2.81
CA ALA A 2 10.20 -3.00 -2.01
C ALA A 2 9.24 -4.20 -2.15
N ALA A 3 9.06 -4.75 -3.35
CA ALA A 3 8.30 -5.98 -3.56
C ALA A 3 8.80 -7.18 -2.74
N ARG A 4 10.11 -7.30 -2.54
CA ARG A 4 10.72 -8.42 -1.83
C ARG A 4 10.74 -8.22 -0.30
N GLU A 5 10.78 -6.97 0.14
CA GLU A 5 10.96 -6.61 1.56
C GLU A 5 9.64 -6.20 2.24
N CYS A 6 8.65 -5.73 1.48
CA CYS A 6 7.44 -5.08 1.98
C CYS A 6 6.15 -5.55 1.29
N GLY A 7 6.23 -6.53 0.38
CA GLY A 7 5.09 -6.97 -0.42
C GLY A 7 4.19 -7.97 0.32
N ASP A 8 2.88 -7.81 0.20
CA ASP A 8 1.91 -8.84 0.56
C ASP A 8 1.69 -9.79 -0.64
N GLU A 9 1.72 -11.10 -0.41
CA GLU A 9 1.54 -12.11 -1.47
C GLU A 9 0.15 -12.05 -2.12
N THR A 10 0.10 -12.32 -3.42
CA THR A 10 -1.16 -12.50 -4.16
C THR A 10 -1.18 -13.84 -4.89
N ARG A 11 -2.35 -14.19 -5.43
CA ARG A 11 -2.56 -15.35 -6.31
C ARG A 11 -2.54 -14.98 -7.79
N MET A 12 -2.25 -13.73 -8.12
CA MET A 12 -2.27 -13.23 -9.50
C MET A 12 -0.88 -13.40 -10.12
N THR A 13 -0.79 -14.16 -11.21
CA THR A 13 0.45 -14.30 -11.98
C THR A 13 0.74 -13.00 -12.75
N CYS A 14 2.02 -12.62 -12.86
CA CYS A 14 2.42 -11.42 -13.58
C CYS A 14 1.97 -11.49 -15.04
N PRO A 15 1.20 -10.50 -15.55
CA PRO A 15 0.68 -10.52 -16.93
C PRO A 15 1.74 -10.20 -17.99
N VAL A 16 3.00 -9.94 -17.59
CA VAL A 16 4.09 -9.58 -18.50
C VAL A 16 5.10 -10.70 -18.66
N CYS A 17 5.59 -11.29 -17.56
CA CYS A 17 6.54 -12.39 -17.65
C CYS A 17 5.91 -13.76 -17.44
N GLU A 18 4.72 -13.84 -16.83
CA GLU A 18 4.02 -15.09 -16.51
C GLU A 18 4.81 -16.08 -15.61
N GLU A 19 5.94 -15.66 -15.02
CA GLU A 19 6.83 -16.53 -14.25
C GLU A 19 6.47 -16.63 -12.75
N VAL A 20 6.01 -15.52 -12.17
CA VAL A 20 5.81 -15.38 -10.72
C VAL A 20 4.54 -14.61 -10.42
N ASN A 21 4.03 -14.76 -9.21
CA ASN A 21 2.92 -13.95 -8.74
C ASN A 21 3.38 -12.52 -8.43
N VAL A 22 2.49 -11.56 -8.70
CA VAL A 22 2.69 -10.18 -8.24
C VAL A 22 2.46 -10.09 -6.74
N VAL A 23 3.10 -9.12 -6.11
CA VAL A 23 2.88 -8.76 -4.69
C VAL A 23 2.26 -7.38 -4.59
N LEU A 24 1.55 -7.09 -3.50
CA LEU A 24 1.02 -5.76 -3.21
C LEU A 24 1.99 -4.98 -2.34
N VAL A 25 2.41 -3.81 -2.81
CA VAL A 25 3.23 -2.86 -2.05
C VAL A 25 2.40 -1.63 -1.74
N SER A 26 2.33 -1.25 -0.48
CA SER A 26 1.53 -0.09 -0.03
C SER A 26 2.43 1.09 0.31
N TYR A 27 2.18 2.24 -0.31
CA TYR A 27 2.87 3.50 -0.05
C TYR A 27 1.92 4.53 0.53
N VAL A 28 2.31 5.14 1.66
CA VAL A 28 1.53 6.19 2.31
C VAL A 28 2.23 7.53 2.21
N PHE A 29 1.48 8.54 1.79
CA PHE A 29 1.90 9.93 1.70
C PHE A 29 1.05 10.79 2.62
N GLY A 30 1.65 11.85 3.16
CA GLY A 30 0.94 12.81 4.00
C GLY A 30 1.87 13.60 4.92
N PRO A 31 1.31 14.43 5.82
CA PRO A 31 2.08 15.33 6.67
C PRO A 31 3.11 14.61 7.54
N ARG A 32 4.32 15.17 7.61
CA ARG A 32 5.44 14.65 8.43
C ARG A 32 5.79 13.19 8.06
N LEU A 33 5.64 12.82 6.79
CA LEU A 33 6.26 11.65 6.17
C LEU A 33 7.33 12.13 5.18
N PRO A 34 8.31 11.29 4.82
CA PRO A 34 9.26 11.62 3.77
C PRO A 34 8.58 11.97 2.45
N ALA A 35 9.23 12.80 1.63
CA ALA A 35 8.69 13.22 0.33
C ALA A 35 8.44 12.03 -0.62
N PHE A 36 9.28 10.99 -0.54
CA PHE A 36 9.11 9.73 -1.28
C PHE A 36 8.04 8.80 -0.67
N GLY A 37 7.31 9.26 0.35
CA GLY A 37 6.32 8.49 1.07
C GLY A 37 6.92 7.48 2.04
N ARG A 38 6.05 6.67 2.63
CA ARG A 38 6.42 5.57 3.52
C ARG A 38 5.89 4.26 2.95
N CYS A 39 6.81 3.33 2.68
CA CYS A 39 6.43 1.95 2.39
C CYS A 39 5.93 1.28 3.67
N ILE A 40 4.75 0.69 3.61
CA ILE A 40 4.07 0.04 4.74
C ILE A 40 4.37 -1.44 4.71
N THR A 41 4.90 -1.96 5.82
CA THR A 41 5.27 -3.38 5.94
C THR A 41 4.32 -4.17 6.82
N SER A 42 3.35 -3.51 7.45
CA SER A 42 2.35 -4.19 8.28
C SER A 42 1.03 -3.42 8.41
N LYS A 43 -0.07 -4.16 8.61
CA LYS A 43 -1.37 -3.57 8.94
C LYS A 43 -1.34 -2.77 10.24
N ALA A 44 -0.49 -3.13 11.20
CA ALA A 44 -0.33 -2.40 12.45
C ALA A 44 0.27 -1.00 12.24
N GLU A 45 1.27 -0.90 11.36
CA GLU A 45 1.85 0.38 10.96
C GLU A 45 0.83 1.27 10.24
N LEU A 46 0.08 0.70 9.28
CA LEU A 46 -0.99 1.43 8.58
C LEU A 46 -2.00 2.02 9.57
N ARG A 47 -2.44 1.22 10.55
CA ARG A 47 -3.37 1.67 11.61
C ARG A 47 -2.78 2.76 12.49
N LYS A 48 -1.48 2.72 12.81
CA LYS A 48 -0.80 3.79 13.54
C LYS A 48 -0.81 5.09 12.76
N ILE A 49 -0.55 5.04 11.44
CA ILE A 49 -0.57 6.24 10.59
C ILE A 49 -1.99 6.80 10.47
N ALA A 50 -2.99 5.93 10.28
CA ALA A 50 -4.40 6.34 10.22
C ALA A 50 -4.89 7.08 11.47
N ARG A 51 -4.24 6.93 12.63
CA ARG A 51 -4.60 7.67 13.87
C ARG A 51 -3.95 9.05 13.98
N ARG A 52 -3.03 9.41 13.08
CA ARG A 52 -2.33 10.71 13.13
C ARG A 52 -3.25 11.82 12.64
N SER A 53 -3.09 13.02 13.19
CA SER A 53 -3.72 14.21 12.64
C SER A 53 -3.18 14.55 11.25
N GLY A 54 -4.09 14.82 10.31
CA GLY A 54 -3.77 15.14 8.92
C GLY A 54 -4.47 14.20 7.94
N THR A 55 -4.41 14.56 6.66
CA THR A 55 -4.91 13.72 5.56
C THR A 55 -3.75 12.91 5.00
N PHE A 56 -3.93 11.60 4.90
CA PHE A 56 -2.95 10.69 4.34
C PHE A 56 -3.56 9.94 3.16
N SER A 57 -2.79 9.69 2.12
CA SER A 57 -3.19 8.91 0.95
C SER A 57 -2.36 7.63 0.89
N CYS A 58 -3.03 6.50 0.71
CA CYS A 58 -2.43 5.19 0.52
C CYS A 58 -2.59 4.76 -0.94
N TYR A 59 -1.49 4.35 -1.55
CA TYR A 59 -1.41 3.79 -2.90
C TYR A 59 -0.95 2.34 -2.78
N VAL A 60 -1.73 1.40 -3.31
CA VAL A 60 -1.37 -0.01 -3.33
C VAL A 60 -1.05 -0.40 -4.75
N VAL A 61 0.16 -0.87 -4.94
CA VAL A 61 0.77 -1.14 -6.24
C VAL A 61 1.06 -2.64 -6.32
N GLU A 62 0.56 -3.29 -7.37
CA GLU A 62 1.03 -4.61 -7.76
C GLU A 62 2.43 -4.50 -8.33
N VAL A 63 3.34 -5.36 -7.90
CA VAL A 63 4.72 -5.37 -8.38
C VAL A 63 5.17 -6.80 -8.65
N CYS A 64 5.73 -7.05 -9.84
CA CYS A 64 6.37 -8.32 -10.16
C CYS A 64 7.82 -8.33 -9.62
N PRO A 65 8.18 -9.27 -8.73
CA PRO A 65 9.54 -9.35 -8.17
C PRO A 65 10.59 -9.90 -9.15
N SER A 66 10.16 -10.45 -10.30
CA SER A 66 11.03 -10.93 -11.40
C SER A 66 11.30 -9.80 -12.40
N CYS A 67 10.29 -9.37 -13.16
CA CYS A 67 10.47 -8.42 -14.28
C CYS A 67 10.26 -6.94 -13.92
N SER A 68 9.95 -6.61 -12.66
CA SER A 68 9.70 -5.23 -12.19
C SER A 68 8.50 -4.51 -12.80
N TRP A 69 7.64 -5.21 -13.55
CA TRP A 69 6.33 -4.68 -13.93
C TRP A 69 5.55 -4.22 -12.70
N ASN A 70 4.83 -3.12 -12.82
CA ASN A 70 3.99 -2.62 -11.75
C ASN A 70 2.70 -1.98 -12.25
N HIS A 71 1.66 -2.03 -11.42
CA HIS A 71 0.35 -1.47 -11.71
C HIS A 71 -0.29 -0.91 -10.44
N LEU A 72 -0.90 0.27 -10.54
CA LEU A 72 -1.60 0.88 -9.41
C LEU A 72 -2.98 0.21 -9.23
N ALA A 73 -3.08 -0.68 -8.25
CA ALA A 73 -4.29 -1.48 -8.01
C ALA A 73 -5.38 -0.71 -7.28
N ARG A 74 -5.04 0.11 -6.27
CA ARG A 74 -6.02 0.91 -5.53
C ARG A 74 -5.40 2.13 -4.86
N THR A 75 -6.23 3.14 -4.64
CA THR A 75 -5.90 4.34 -3.86
C THR A 75 -6.99 4.62 -2.85
N PHE A 76 -6.63 5.00 -1.63
CA PHE A 76 -7.60 5.39 -0.61
C PHE A 76 -7.01 6.37 0.41
N LEU A 77 -7.87 7.18 1.03
CA LEU A 77 -7.47 8.06 2.12
C LEU A 77 -7.42 7.30 3.45
N LEU A 78 -6.38 7.54 4.24
CA LEU A 78 -6.31 7.14 5.64
C LEU A 78 -6.74 8.34 6.48
N ASN A 79 -8.05 8.50 6.66
CA ASN A 79 -8.56 9.45 7.63
C ASN A 79 -8.56 8.75 9.01
N PRO A 80 -8.13 9.37 10.11
CA PRO A 80 -8.60 8.94 11.42
C PRO A 80 -10.11 8.93 11.32
N ALA A 81 -10.69 7.74 11.48
CA ALA A 81 -12.13 7.62 11.51
C ALA A 81 -12.66 8.71 12.44
N ARG A 82 -13.54 9.58 11.92
CA ARG A 82 -14.77 9.78 12.66
C ARG A 82 -15.28 8.36 12.89
N SER A 83 -15.07 7.85 14.10
CA SER A 83 -15.55 6.55 14.54
C SER A 83 -16.96 6.36 14.00
N ASP A 84 -17.20 5.26 13.28
CA ASP A 84 -18.53 4.75 12.88
C ASP A 84 -19.73 5.70 13.12
N ALA A 85 -19.92 6.70 12.26
CA ALA A 85 -21.15 7.49 12.20
C ALA A 85 -21.86 7.34 10.85
N ALA A 86 -21.66 6.21 10.17
CA ALA A 86 -22.36 5.86 8.94
C ALA A 86 -22.48 4.33 8.79
N ALA A 87 -22.97 3.65 9.82
CA ALA A 87 -23.57 2.33 9.69
C ALA A 87 -24.54 2.08 10.86
N ARG A 88 -25.81 2.45 10.62
CA ARG A 88 -27.04 2.27 11.42
C ARG A 88 -27.43 3.44 12.32
#